data_AF-A0A3D2VJ50-F1
#
_entry.id   AF-A0A3D2VJ50-F1
#
_cell.length_a   1.000
_cell.length_b   1.000
_cell.length_c   1.000
_cell.angle_alpha   90.00
_cell.angle_beta   90.00
_cell.angle_gamma   90.00
#
_symmetry.space_group_name_H-M   'P 1'
#
loop_
_entity.id
_entity.type
_entity.pdbx_description
1 polymer ?
#
loop_
_entity_poly.entity_id
_entity_poly.type
_entity_poly.pdbx_seq_one_letter_code
_entity_poly.pdbx_strand_id
1 'polypeptide(L)'
;MTETVSSSSGNSARGTKRDNPQVIRTGLPLTRLFTTEGVHPYDQVTWERRDVVQQNWKTGETVFEQRGVEFPDFWSVNASTIVTTKYFRGAVGTEQREQSLRQLINRVVLTYTKAGREHGYFATEADAEVFEHELTWMLLHQVFSFNSPVWFNVG
;
A
#
# COMPACT_ATOMS: atom_id res chain seq x y z
N MET A 1 -8.77 3.62 -70.38
CA MET A 1 -9.26 2.34 -70.92
C MET A 1 -8.11 1.36 -70.94
N THR A 2 -8.12 0.39 -70.03
CA THR A 2 -7.93 -1.04 -70.32
C THR A 2 -8.26 -1.83 -69.06
N GLU A 3 -8.96 -2.93 -69.28
CA GLU A 3 -9.79 -3.66 -68.32
C GLU A 3 -9.04 -4.76 -67.56
N THR A 4 -9.69 -5.13 -66.46
CA THR A 4 -9.63 -6.28 -65.56
C THR A 4 -9.33 -7.65 -66.19
N VAL A 5 -8.68 -8.54 -65.43
CA VAL A 5 -9.12 -9.96 -65.30
C VAL A 5 -8.89 -10.46 -63.88
N SER A 6 -9.85 -11.27 -63.42
CA SER A 6 -10.04 -11.77 -62.06
C SER A 6 -9.60 -13.23 -61.86
N SER A 7 -9.28 -13.54 -60.59
CA SER A 7 -9.50 -14.80 -59.84
C SER A 7 -8.69 -16.07 -60.16
N SER A 8 -8.12 -16.68 -59.11
CA SER A 8 -8.61 -17.97 -58.56
C SER A 8 -7.99 -18.32 -57.21
N SER A 9 -8.74 -19.11 -56.44
CA SER A 9 -8.66 -19.42 -55.02
C SER A 9 -7.60 -20.48 -54.64
N GLY A 10 -7.12 -20.43 -53.39
CA GLY A 10 -6.33 -21.50 -52.78
C GLY A 10 -6.23 -21.33 -51.26
N ASN A 11 -6.84 -22.26 -50.53
CA ASN A 11 -7.21 -22.20 -49.12
C ASN A 11 -6.10 -22.74 -48.19
N SER A 12 -6.25 -22.47 -46.89
CA SER A 12 -5.62 -23.16 -45.74
C SER A 12 -4.28 -22.63 -45.21
N ALA A 13 -4.33 -21.48 -44.53
CA ALA A 13 -3.32 -21.15 -43.53
C ALA A 13 -3.65 -21.87 -42.21
N ARG A 14 -2.93 -22.95 -41.91
CA ARG A 14 -2.84 -23.55 -40.57
C ARG A 14 -2.30 -22.50 -39.61
N GLY A 15 -3.19 -21.88 -38.84
CA GLY A 15 -2.81 -21.13 -37.65
C GLY A 15 -2.28 -22.10 -36.61
N THR A 16 -0.96 -22.19 -36.48
CA THR A 16 -0.31 -22.84 -35.34
C THR A 16 -0.67 -22.04 -34.10
N LYS A 17 -1.59 -22.59 -33.28
CA LYS A 17 -1.74 -22.15 -31.89
C LYS A 17 -0.37 -22.27 -31.25
N ARG A 18 0.26 -21.13 -30.95
CA ARG A 18 1.41 -21.10 -30.04
C ARG A 18 0.86 -21.52 -28.69
N ASP A 19 1.14 -22.77 -28.29
CA ASP A 19 1.03 -23.19 -26.90
C ASP A 19 1.93 -22.26 -26.11
N ASN A 20 1.32 -21.25 -25.49
CA ASN A 20 2.00 -20.47 -24.49
C ASN A 20 2.13 -21.42 -23.29
N PRO A 21 3.36 -21.78 -22.85
CA PRO A 21 3.51 -22.70 -21.73
C PRO A 21 2.73 -22.13 -20.54
N GLN A 22 1.76 -22.90 -20.06
CA GLN A 22 1.02 -22.60 -18.84
C GLN A 22 2.06 -22.49 -17.72
N VAL A 23 2.44 -21.27 -17.36
CA VAL A 23 3.33 -21.03 -16.22
C VAL A 23 2.57 -21.54 -15.01
N ILE A 24 2.95 -22.71 -14.49
CA ILE A 24 2.50 -23.18 -13.19
C ILE A 24 3.05 -22.16 -12.20
N ARG A 25 2.22 -21.18 -11.83
CA ARG A 25 2.58 -20.16 -10.85
C ARG A 25 2.61 -20.83 -9.50
N THR A 26 3.76 -21.37 -9.14
CA THR A 26 4.09 -21.63 -7.74
C THR A 26 4.28 -20.25 -7.12
N GLY A 27 3.47 -19.91 -6.11
CA GLY A 27 3.59 -18.63 -5.41
C GLY A 27 4.97 -18.42 -4.81
N LEU A 28 5.27 -17.20 -4.39
CA LEU A 28 6.56 -16.83 -3.81
C LEU A 28 6.59 -17.22 -2.32
N PRO A 29 7.57 -18.03 -1.88
CA PRO A 29 7.85 -18.20 -0.46
C PRO A 29 8.53 -16.94 0.08
N LEU A 30 8.25 -16.60 1.34
CA LEU A 30 8.77 -15.40 2.00
C LEU A 30 9.47 -15.76 3.31
N THR A 31 10.56 -15.05 3.58
CA THR A 31 11.36 -15.22 4.79
C THR A 31 11.19 -14.01 5.69
N ARG A 32 10.92 -14.22 6.98
CA ARG A 32 10.91 -13.15 7.98
C ARG A 32 12.34 -12.60 8.18
N LEU A 33 12.48 -11.28 8.24
CA LEU A 33 13.75 -10.59 8.43
C LEU A 33 13.73 -9.70 9.66
N PHE A 34 12.70 -8.84 9.79
CA PHE A 34 12.57 -7.92 10.92
C PHE A 34 11.53 -8.35 11.95
N THR A 35 10.60 -9.22 11.55
CA THR A 35 9.42 -9.56 12.36
C THR A 35 9.55 -10.90 13.06
N THR A 36 8.79 -11.08 14.15
CA THR A 36 8.71 -12.32 14.91
C THR A 36 7.37 -13.00 14.63
N GLU A 37 7.39 -14.31 14.42
CA GLU A 37 6.18 -15.11 14.22
C GLU A 37 5.24 -14.99 15.43
N GLY A 38 3.93 -14.86 15.17
CA GLY A 38 2.92 -14.71 16.21
C GLY A 38 2.87 -13.35 16.90
N VAL A 39 3.73 -12.39 16.53
CA VAL A 39 3.74 -11.04 17.08
C VAL A 39 3.54 -10.00 15.98
N HIS A 40 2.45 -9.25 16.04
CA HIS A 40 2.20 -8.20 15.07
C HIS A 40 3.19 -7.03 15.29
N PRO A 41 3.76 -6.41 14.23
CA PRO A 41 4.75 -5.33 14.37
C PRO A 41 4.28 -4.15 15.26
N TYR A 42 2.99 -3.85 15.24
CA TYR A 42 2.46 -2.78 16.07
C TYR A 42 2.46 -3.06 17.58
N ASP A 43 2.55 -4.32 17.99
CA ASP A 43 2.56 -4.72 19.41
C ASP A 43 3.98 -4.66 20.00
N GLN A 44 4.99 -4.39 19.16
CA GLN A 44 6.40 -4.29 19.55
C GLN A 44 6.84 -2.86 19.85
N VAL A 45 5.94 -1.88 19.71
CA VAL A 45 6.25 -0.46 19.89
C VAL A 45 5.28 0.21 20.84
N THR A 46 5.75 1.25 21.52
CA THR A 46 4.92 2.08 22.39
C THR A 46 4.19 3.13 21.55
N TRP A 47 2.89 3.25 21.75
CA TRP A 47 2.05 4.23 21.06
C TRP A 47 1.69 5.37 22.00
N GLU A 48 1.73 6.58 21.48
CA GLU A 48 1.30 7.77 22.19
C GLU A 48 0.35 8.60 21.35
N ARG A 49 -0.45 9.40 22.06
CA ARG A 49 -1.35 10.38 21.45
C ARG A 49 -0.75 11.75 21.58
N ARG A 50 -0.81 12.51 20.50
CA ARG A 50 -0.34 13.90 20.45
C ARG A 50 -1.30 14.75 19.64
N ASP A 51 -1.34 16.04 19.96
CA ASP A 51 -2.15 17.01 19.24
C ASP A 51 -1.32 17.65 18.13
N VAL A 52 -1.86 17.69 16.92
CA VAL A 52 -1.25 18.40 15.79
C VAL A 52 -1.98 19.71 15.59
N VAL A 53 -1.31 20.81 15.95
CA VAL A 53 -1.80 22.18 15.78
C VAL A 53 -0.79 22.93 14.90
N GLN A 54 -1.27 23.47 13.78
CA GLN A 54 -0.47 24.37 12.93
C GLN A 54 -1.05 25.77 13.02
N GLN A 55 -0.19 26.72 13.36
CA GLN A 55 -0.54 28.13 13.45
C GLN A 55 0.16 28.93 12.36
N ASN A 56 -0.49 30.01 11.94
CA ASN A 56 0.10 31.01 11.08
C ASN A 56 1.16 31.78 11.88
N TRP A 57 2.42 31.71 11.46
CA TRP A 57 3.54 32.32 12.17
C TRP A 57 3.45 33.86 12.29
N LYS A 58 2.69 34.52 11.41
CA LYS A 58 2.49 35.99 11.46
C LYS A 58 1.35 36.39 12.37
N THR A 59 0.25 35.65 12.35
CA THR A 59 -1.01 36.05 13.02
C THR A 59 -1.31 35.25 14.30
N GLY A 60 -0.64 34.12 14.52
CA GLY A 60 -0.93 33.17 15.60
C GLY A 60 -2.23 32.38 15.39
N GLU A 61 -2.95 32.61 14.29
CA GLU A 61 -4.21 31.93 13.99
C GLU A 61 -3.98 30.44 13.72
N THR A 62 -4.87 29.59 14.23
CA THR A 62 -4.82 28.14 13.96
C THR A 62 -5.32 27.86 12.54
N VAL A 63 -4.42 27.35 11.70
CA VAL A 63 -4.69 27.02 10.28
C VAL A 63 -5.13 25.58 10.14
N PHE A 64 -4.66 24.70 11.02
CA PHE A 64 -5.06 23.30 11.06
C PHE A 64 -4.95 22.79 12.49
N GLU A 65 -5.91 21.96 12.88
CA GLU A 65 -5.90 21.28 14.17
C GLU A 65 -6.50 19.88 14.04
N GLN A 66 -5.78 18.88 14.56
CA GLN A 66 -6.30 17.54 14.78
C GLN A 66 -5.70 16.99 16.07
N ARG A 67 -6.55 16.74 17.05
CA ARG A 67 -6.15 16.29 18.40
C ARG A 67 -6.15 14.78 18.54
N GLY A 68 -5.36 14.28 19.48
CA GLY A 68 -5.34 12.89 19.90
C GLY A 68 -4.88 11.91 18.83
N VAL A 69 -4.07 12.37 17.86
CA VAL A 69 -3.55 11.49 16.81
C VAL A 69 -2.47 10.58 17.37
N GLU A 70 -2.48 9.33 16.91
CA GLU A 70 -1.73 8.24 17.51
C GLU A 70 -0.54 7.84 16.63
N PHE A 71 0.65 7.86 17.22
CA PHE A 71 1.92 7.53 16.57
C PHE A 71 2.82 6.76 17.55
N PRO A 72 3.83 6.02 17.05
CA PRO A 72 4.88 5.51 17.91
C PRO A 72 5.65 6.65 18.59
N ASP A 73 6.11 6.43 19.82
CA ASP A 73 6.86 7.41 20.61
C ASP A 73 8.13 7.93 19.89
N PHE A 74 8.80 7.06 19.13
CA PHE A 74 10.00 7.39 18.36
C PHE A 74 9.74 8.20 17.08
N TRP A 75 8.49 8.37 16.65
CA TRP A 75 8.20 9.24 15.51
C TRP A 75 8.40 10.72 15.91
N SER A 76 9.14 11.47 15.09
CA SER A 76 9.32 12.90 15.34
C SER A 76 8.00 13.69 15.24
N VAL A 77 7.89 14.78 16.00
CA VAL A 77 6.75 15.72 15.93
C VAL A 77 6.53 16.22 14.50
N ASN A 78 7.60 16.51 13.76
CA ASN A 78 7.51 16.97 12.38
C ASN A 78 6.93 15.87 11.45
N ALA A 79 7.38 14.63 11.58
CA ALA A 79 6.87 13.51 10.79
C ALA A 79 5.38 13.26 11.06
N SER A 80 4.97 13.22 12.34
CA SER A 80 3.56 13.08 12.71
C SER A 80 2.71 14.23 12.18
N THR A 81 3.23 15.46 12.20
CA THR A 81 2.55 16.64 11.67
C THR A 81 2.33 16.54 10.16
N ILE A 82 3.37 16.15 9.41
CA ILE A 82 3.28 15.97 7.95
C ILE A 82 2.28 14.86 7.61
N VAL A 83 2.37 13.70 8.28
CA VAL A 83 1.44 12.59 8.08
C VAL A 83 0.01 13.01 8.36
N THR A 84 -0.23 13.64 9.49
CA THR A 84 -1.57 14.07 9.89
C THR A 84 -2.16 15.09 8.91
N THR A 85 -1.37 16.06 8.48
CA THR A 85 -1.89 17.16 7.64
C THR A 85 -2.02 16.78 6.16
N LYS A 86 -1.20 15.85 5.66
CA LYS A 86 -1.15 15.51 4.24
C LYS A 86 -1.72 14.14 3.92
N TYR A 87 -1.46 13.14 4.75
CA TYR A 87 -1.64 11.73 4.39
C TYR A 87 -2.80 11.05 5.08
N PHE A 88 -3.22 11.53 6.25
CA PHE A 88 -4.45 11.05 6.88
C PHE A 88 -5.66 11.38 6.01
N ARG A 89 -6.38 10.32 5.64
CA ARG A 89 -7.58 10.37 4.82
C ARG A 89 -8.80 10.81 5.65
N GLY A 90 -9.77 11.42 4.99
CA GLY A 90 -11.03 11.86 5.58
C GLY A 90 -11.02 13.36 5.91
N ALA A 91 -12.20 13.97 6.00
CA ALA A 91 -12.32 15.37 6.37
C ALA A 91 -12.11 15.53 7.88
N VAL A 92 -11.42 16.61 8.30
CA VAL A 92 -11.19 16.88 9.72
C VAL A 92 -12.54 17.04 10.45
N GLY A 93 -12.66 16.43 11.63
CA GLY A 93 -13.87 16.46 12.44
C GLY A 93 -14.91 15.40 12.07
N THR A 94 -14.67 14.54 11.07
CA THR A 94 -15.56 13.43 10.73
C THR A 94 -15.04 12.10 11.26
N GLU A 95 -15.93 11.12 11.42
CA GLU A 95 -15.57 9.77 11.87
C GLU A 95 -14.67 9.02 10.89
N GLN A 96 -14.73 9.38 9.60
CA GLN A 96 -13.91 8.77 8.54
C GLN A 96 -12.47 9.29 8.57
N ARG A 97 -12.16 10.30 9.39
CA ARG A 97 -10.81 10.85 9.50
C ARG A 97 -9.88 9.83 10.14
N GLU A 98 -8.78 9.49 9.47
CA GLU A 98 -7.70 8.72 10.07
C GLU A 98 -7.09 9.53 11.23
N GLN A 99 -6.90 8.85 12.36
CA GLN A 99 -6.37 9.39 13.61
C GLN A 99 -5.18 8.59 14.13
N SER A 100 -4.76 7.51 13.47
CA SER A 100 -3.61 6.69 13.88
C SER A 100 -2.76 6.33 12.67
N LEU A 101 -1.44 6.33 12.84
CA LEU A 101 -0.52 5.83 11.81
C LEU A 101 -0.85 4.37 11.42
N ARG A 102 -1.40 3.57 12.34
CA ARG A 102 -1.88 2.20 12.07
C ARG A 102 -2.90 2.17 10.94
N GLN A 103 -3.84 3.12 10.93
CA GLN A 103 -4.90 3.17 9.92
C GLN A 103 -4.32 3.48 8.54
N LEU A 104 -3.42 4.46 8.46
CA LEU A 104 -2.71 4.81 7.23
C LEU A 104 -1.90 3.63 6.67
N ILE A 105 -1.09 2.98 7.51
CA ILE A 105 -0.28 1.82 7.11
C ILE A 105 -1.19 0.67 6.69
N ASN A 106 -2.18 0.30 7.51
CA ASN A 106 -3.10 -0.81 7.20
C ASN A 106 -3.83 -0.61 5.89
N ARG A 107 -4.29 0.60 5.60
CA ARG A 107 -4.99 0.90 4.35
C ARG A 107 -4.16 0.51 3.12
N VAL A 108 -2.85 0.77 3.16
CA VAL A 108 -1.94 0.42 2.06
C VAL A 108 -1.54 -1.06 2.12
N VAL A 109 -1.05 -1.53 3.26
CA VAL A 109 -0.48 -2.87 3.42
C VAL A 109 -1.53 -3.96 3.22
N LEU A 110 -2.72 -3.82 3.81
CA LEU A 110 -3.78 -4.81 3.68
C LEU A 110 -4.31 -4.87 2.24
N THR A 111 -4.34 -3.74 1.53
CA THR A 111 -4.73 -3.72 0.11
C THR A 111 -3.75 -4.49 -0.75
N TYR A 112 -2.44 -4.31 -0.55
CA TYR A 112 -1.43 -5.08 -1.28
C TYR A 112 -1.43 -6.55 -0.91
N THR A 113 -1.57 -6.87 0.38
CA THR A 113 -1.60 -8.26 0.83
C THR A 113 -2.84 -8.97 0.30
N LYS A 114 -4.00 -8.30 0.30
CA LYS A 114 -5.23 -8.81 -0.33
C LYS A 114 -5.02 -9.08 -1.82
N ALA A 115 -4.51 -8.11 -2.58
CA ALA A 115 -4.23 -8.30 -4.01
C ALA A 115 -3.22 -9.45 -4.24
N GLY A 116 -2.23 -9.59 -3.36
CA GLY A 116 -1.27 -10.68 -3.38
C GLY A 116 -1.90 -12.06 -3.23
N ARG A 117 -2.85 -12.19 -2.30
CA ARG A 117 -3.66 -13.41 -2.13
C ARG A 117 -4.53 -13.66 -3.37
N GLU A 118 -5.28 -12.66 -3.82
CA GLU A 118 -6.21 -12.78 -4.96
C GLU A 118 -5.52 -13.15 -6.28
N HIS A 119 -4.27 -12.71 -6.48
CA HIS A 119 -3.50 -13.01 -7.67
C HIS A 119 -2.53 -14.20 -7.55
N GLY A 120 -2.56 -14.91 -6.41
CA GLY A 120 -1.73 -16.09 -6.17
C GLY A 120 -0.23 -15.79 -6.12
N TYR A 121 0.16 -14.63 -5.59
CA TYR A 121 1.57 -14.26 -5.47
C TYR A 121 2.28 -14.95 -4.30
N PHE A 122 1.56 -15.46 -3.30
CA PHE A 122 2.14 -16.12 -2.13
C PHE A 122 2.07 -17.65 -2.27
N ALA A 123 3.13 -18.36 -1.85
CA ALA A 123 3.14 -19.82 -1.88
C ALA A 123 2.18 -20.42 -0.85
N THR A 124 2.05 -19.78 0.31
CA THR A 124 1.17 -20.17 1.42
C THR A 124 0.52 -18.95 2.09
N GLU A 125 -0.48 -19.18 2.94
CA GLU A 125 -1.05 -18.10 3.77
C GLU A 125 -0.04 -17.56 4.80
N ALA A 126 0.88 -18.41 5.27
CA ALA A 126 1.96 -17.97 6.14
C ALA A 126 2.87 -16.96 5.41
N ASP A 127 3.16 -17.17 4.13
CA ASP A 127 3.93 -16.20 3.33
C ASP A 127 3.19 -14.87 3.18
N ALA A 128 1.86 -14.90 3.00
CA ALA A 128 1.05 -13.69 2.95
C ALA A 128 1.11 -12.90 4.27
N GLU A 129 1.09 -13.59 5.42
CA GLU A 129 1.26 -12.97 6.74
C GLU A 129 2.68 -12.40 6.92
N VAL A 130 3.71 -13.13 6.48
CA VAL A 130 5.10 -12.63 6.49
C VAL A 130 5.21 -11.35 5.68
N PHE A 131 4.63 -11.30 4.47
CA PHE A 131 4.60 -10.08 3.66
C PHE A 131 3.95 -8.91 4.39
N GLU A 132 2.76 -9.14 4.96
CA GLU A 132 1.99 -8.14 5.68
C GLU A 132 2.78 -7.56 6.86
N HIS A 133 3.37 -8.44 7.68
CA HIS A 133 4.13 -8.05 8.86
C HIS A 133 5.43 -7.34 8.48
N GLU A 134 6.23 -7.88 7.55
CA GLU A 134 7.50 -7.25 7.15
C GLU A 134 7.26 -5.87 6.53
N LEU A 135 6.26 -5.73 5.65
CA LEU A 135 5.95 -4.43 5.04
C LEU A 135 5.44 -3.43 6.07
N THR A 136 4.56 -3.87 6.99
CA THR A 136 4.10 -3.04 8.11
C THR A 136 5.26 -2.57 8.98
N TRP A 137 6.17 -3.48 9.35
CA TRP A 137 7.32 -3.17 10.19
C TRP A 137 8.24 -2.16 9.51
N MET A 138 8.57 -2.36 8.23
CA MET A 138 9.46 -1.45 7.48
C MET A 138 8.88 -0.04 7.37
N LEU A 139 7.57 0.08 7.17
CA LEU A 139 6.88 1.38 7.10
C LEU A 139 6.81 2.05 8.48
N LEU A 140 6.51 1.28 9.52
CA LEU A 140 6.42 1.77 10.90
C LEU A 140 7.77 2.33 11.39
N HIS A 141 8.86 1.64 11.06
CA HIS A 141 10.23 2.00 11.46
C HIS A 141 10.95 2.88 10.42
N GLN A 142 10.24 3.35 9.39
CA GLN A 142 10.77 4.27 8.37
C GLN A 142 12.00 3.74 7.61
N VAL A 143 12.17 2.42 7.52
CA VAL A 143 13.23 1.76 6.72
C VAL A 143 12.92 1.84 5.23
N PHE A 144 11.64 1.95 4.89
CA PHE A 144 11.11 2.09 3.55
C PHE A 144 9.91 3.04 3.56
N SER A 145 9.61 3.66 2.43
CA SER A 145 8.37 4.40 2.22
C SER A 145 7.96 4.39 0.75
N PHE A 146 6.67 4.34 0.49
CA PHE A 146 6.14 4.53 -0.86
C PHE A 146 6.18 6.00 -1.27
N ASN A 147 6.10 6.24 -2.58
CA ASN A 147 5.86 7.59 -3.09
C ASN A 147 4.46 8.10 -2.70
N SER A 148 4.26 9.42 -2.73
CA SER A 148 3.01 10.06 -2.29
C SER A 148 1.74 9.54 -2.98
N PRO A 149 1.72 9.26 -4.31
CA PRO A 149 0.52 8.72 -4.97
C PRO A 149 -0.01 7.41 -4.36
N VAL A 150 0.87 6.53 -3.89
CA VAL A 150 0.44 5.29 -3.22
C VAL A 150 -0.29 5.61 -1.92
N TRP A 151 0.28 6.48 -1.09
CA TRP A 151 -0.33 6.87 0.18
C TRP A 151 -1.69 7.54 0.02
N PHE A 152 -1.90 8.30 -1.06
CA PHE A 152 -3.18 8.96 -1.33
C PHE A 152 -4.24 7.99 -1.87
N ASN A 153 -3.85 7.07 -2.76
CA ASN A 153 -4.82 6.38 -3.62
C ASN A 153 -5.04 4.89 -3.30
N VAL A 154 -4.12 4.24 -2.57
CA VAL A 154 -4.24 2.80 -2.28
C VAL A 154 -5.07 2.56 -1.03
N GLY A 155 -5.99 1.58 -1.14
CA GLY A 155 -7.01 1.24 -0.15
C GLY A 155 -8.09 2.29 -0.06
#